data_AF-A0A1L9QPJ6-F1
#
_entry.id   AF-A0A1L9QPJ6-F1
#
_cell.length_a   1.000
_cell.length_b   1.000
_cell.length_c   1.000
_cell.angle_alpha   90.00
_cell.angle_beta   90.00
_cell.angle_gamma   90.00
#
_symmetry.space_group_name_H-M   'P 1'
#
loop_
_entity.id
_entity.type
_entity.pdbx_description
1 polymer ?
#
loop_
_entity_poly.entity_id
_entity_poly.type
_entity_poly.pdbx_seq_one_letter_code
_entity_poly.pdbx_strand_id
1 'polypeptide(L)'
;MSIQKIPLASIQKIRTYLTSLLVLPESENCRRSLSFNESDDLPEPESLDELGGLFDLGPAEEDEEAIATSPSGPWLISAVNPATALRKLPGLRLKLGLRWVSYIYRDPNEPNSGTGITWAVPEDYCATATLEEALADGCDPEHPPRPQGALDNFMAAIEGDRSAPSFMVAALLRREIQEFVYAEANRDWSHHRLIDSPPKQVKWQWKGQIKDLSPKIRKLDDGKIAVEFFTCRTSAPIAIFRHVEQYPSSSYQSKAIDQPVAIPIRTKSIKN
;
A
#
# COMPACT_ATOMS: atom_id res chain seq x y z
N MET A 1 3.46 -1.60 33.89
CA MET A 1 3.75 -1.04 32.54
C MET A 1 5.23 -1.08 32.16
N SER A 2 5.55 -1.61 30.97
CA SER A 2 6.91 -1.61 30.40
C SER A 2 6.92 -0.86 29.06
N ILE A 3 7.95 -0.03 28.85
CA ILE A 3 8.19 0.70 27.60
C ILE A 3 9.44 0.15 26.95
N GLN A 4 9.32 -0.31 25.71
CA GLN A 4 10.44 -0.74 24.89
C GLN A 4 10.64 0.25 23.75
N LYS A 5 11.84 0.82 23.64
CA LYS A 5 12.22 1.65 22.50
C LYS A 5 12.77 0.79 21.38
N ILE A 6 12.46 1.14 20.14
CA ILE A 6 13.02 0.51 18.95
C ILE A 6 13.88 1.53 18.22
N PRO A 7 15.12 1.17 17.81
CA PRO A 7 15.96 2.06 17.02
C PRO A 7 15.27 2.45 15.71
N LEU A 8 15.36 3.74 15.34
CA LEU A 8 14.83 4.25 14.09
C LEU A 8 15.37 3.49 12.87
N ALA A 9 16.67 3.18 12.88
CA ALA A 9 17.32 2.43 11.81
C ALA A 9 16.70 1.04 11.58
N SER A 10 16.22 0.37 12.63
CA SER A 10 15.57 -0.94 12.51
C SER A 10 14.22 -0.83 11.81
N ILE A 11 13.39 0.14 12.20
CA ILE A 11 12.08 0.35 11.57
C ILE A 11 12.19 0.88 10.13
N GLN A 12 13.22 1.67 9.84
CA GLN A 12 13.53 2.10 8.48
C GLN A 12 13.90 0.93 7.58
N LYS A 13 14.75 0.00 8.04
CA LYS A 13 15.08 -1.22 7.29
C LYS A 13 13.85 -2.08 6.99
N ILE A 14 12.97 -2.25 7.97
CA ILE A 14 11.70 -2.97 7.79
C ILE A 14 10.86 -2.27 6.71
N ARG A 15 10.72 -0.95 6.80
CA ARG A 15 9.96 -0.18 5.82
C ARG A 15 10.54 -0.31 4.41
N THR A 16 11.85 -0.12 4.24
CA THR A 16 12.53 -0.28 2.94
C THR A 16 12.30 -1.66 2.35
N TYR A 17 12.38 -2.70 3.19
CA TYR A 17 12.08 -4.07 2.76
C TYR A 17 10.63 -4.20 2.26
N LEU A 18 9.65 -3.70 3.03
CA LEU A 18 8.23 -3.74 2.63
C LEU A 18 7.98 -3.00 1.32
N THR A 19 8.48 -1.76 1.19
CA THR A 19 8.31 -0.94 -0.01
C THR A 19 8.99 -1.55 -1.25
N SER A 20 10.04 -2.36 -1.06
CA SER A 20 10.71 -3.03 -2.18
C SER A 20 9.93 -4.23 -2.73
N LEU A 21 9.03 -4.81 -1.94
CA LEU A 21 8.22 -5.96 -2.33
C LEU A 21 6.80 -5.57 -2.75
N LEU A 22 6.25 -4.52 -2.15
CA LEU A 22 4.90 -4.03 -2.42
C LEU A 22 4.95 -3.00 -3.56
N VAL A 23 5.31 -3.47 -4.75
CA VAL A 23 5.37 -2.67 -5.98
C VAL A 23 4.43 -3.30 -7.00
N LEU A 24 3.47 -2.52 -7.48
CA LEU A 24 2.59 -2.95 -8.57
C LEU A 24 3.35 -2.87 -9.90
N PRO A 25 3.18 -3.86 -10.80
CA PRO A 25 3.75 -3.80 -12.13
C PRO A 25 3.17 -2.63 -12.93
N GLU A 26 3.92 -2.13 -13.91
CA GLU A 26 3.48 -0.99 -14.74
C GLU A 26 2.15 -1.26 -15.48
N SER A 27 1.91 -2.51 -15.88
CA SER A 27 0.66 -2.97 -16.48
C SER A 27 -0.56 -2.76 -15.58
N GLU A 28 -0.38 -2.78 -14.26
CA GLU A 28 -1.43 -2.54 -13.27
C GLU A 28 -1.53 -1.06 -12.88
N ASN A 29 -0.54 -0.23 -13.22
CA ASN A 29 -0.55 1.21 -12.97
C ASN A 29 -1.09 2.01 -14.16
N CYS A 30 -0.87 1.54 -15.39
CA CYS A 30 -1.32 2.20 -16.60
C CYS A 30 -2.36 1.35 -17.32
N ARG A 31 -3.62 1.81 -17.38
CA ARG A 31 -4.53 1.36 -18.44
C ARG A 31 -4.00 1.99 -19.74
N ARG A 32 -3.16 1.28 -20.50
CA ARG A 32 -2.92 1.64 -21.89
C ARG A 32 -4.25 1.48 -22.62
N SER A 33 -4.93 2.59 -22.87
CA SER A 33 -5.85 2.68 -24.01
C SER A 33 -4.96 2.58 -25.25
N LEU A 34 -4.83 1.39 -25.83
CA LEU A 34 -4.38 1.28 -27.20
C LEU A 34 -5.49 1.88 -28.06
N SER A 35 -5.46 3.21 -28.24
CA SER A 35 -6.19 3.82 -29.34
C SER A 35 -5.49 3.39 -30.62
N PHE A 36 -5.96 2.30 -31.23
CA PHE A 36 -5.70 2.02 -32.64
C PHE A 36 -6.43 3.09 -33.45
N ASN A 37 -5.80 4.25 -33.62
CA ASN A 37 -6.20 5.31 -34.55
C ASN A 37 -4.97 5.89 -35.27
N GLU A 38 -4.00 5.03 -35.56
CA GLU A 38 -2.98 5.26 -36.58
C GLU A 38 -2.92 3.98 -37.45
N SER A 39 -4.01 3.74 -38.17
CA SER A 39 -3.97 2.98 -39.41
C SER A 39 -3.55 3.94 -40.51
N ASP A 40 -2.26 3.98 -40.82
CA ASP A 40 -1.71 4.05 -42.17
C ASP A 40 -0.19 4.28 -42.08
N ASP A 41 0.57 3.51 -42.85
CA ASP A 41 2.04 3.54 -43.02
C ASP A 41 2.90 2.74 -42.02
N LEU A 42 2.70 1.41 -41.98
CA LEU A 42 3.79 0.48 -41.66
C LEU A 42 4.55 0.12 -42.96
N PRO A 43 5.83 0.49 -43.13
CA PRO A 43 6.59 0.12 -44.33
C PRO A 43 6.89 -1.39 -44.34
N GLU A 44 6.67 -2.05 -45.48
CA GLU A 44 7.03 -3.47 -45.66
C GLU A 44 8.56 -3.67 -45.51
N PRO A 45 9.01 -4.65 -44.72
CA PRO A 45 10.43 -4.86 -44.48
C PRO A 45 11.13 -5.49 -45.70
N GLU A 46 12.30 -4.96 -46.06
CA GLU A 46 13.09 -5.42 -47.23
C GLU A 46 14.11 -6.54 -46.88
N SER A 47 14.17 -6.99 -45.62
CA SER A 47 15.20 -7.94 -45.15
C SER A 47 14.78 -8.83 -43.96
N LEU A 48 15.29 -10.07 -43.93
CA LEU A 48 15.08 -11.05 -42.85
C LEU A 48 15.71 -10.65 -41.51
N ASP A 49 16.72 -9.76 -41.50
CA ASP A 49 17.34 -9.25 -40.27
C ASP A 49 16.46 -8.22 -39.55
N GLU A 50 15.45 -7.64 -40.21
CA GLU A 50 14.50 -6.69 -39.63
C GLU A 50 13.32 -7.37 -38.91
N LEU A 51 13.18 -8.69 -39.07
CA LEU A 51 12.13 -9.47 -38.40
C LEU A 51 12.25 -9.47 -36.87
N GLY A 52 13.42 -9.17 -36.32
CA GLY A 52 13.61 -9.05 -34.87
C GLY A 52 12.80 -7.90 -34.24
N GLY A 53 12.54 -6.82 -35.01
CA GLY A 53 11.66 -5.72 -34.56
C GLY A 53 10.17 -6.02 -34.77
N LEU A 54 9.84 -6.96 -35.66
CA LEU A 54 8.47 -7.36 -35.96
C LEU A 54 7.87 -8.27 -34.87
N PHE A 55 8.68 -8.88 -34.01
CA PHE A 55 8.20 -9.64 -32.84
C PHE A 55 8.08 -8.80 -31.56
N ASP A 56 8.49 -7.53 -31.59
CA ASP A 56 8.17 -6.54 -30.54
C ASP A 56 6.78 -5.91 -30.76
N LEU A 57 6.17 -6.16 -31.91
CA LEU A 57 4.78 -5.86 -32.23
C LEU A 57 4.09 -7.20 -32.53
N GLY A 58 3.33 -7.71 -31.57
CA GLY A 58 2.62 -9.00 -31.70
C GLY A 58 1.76 -9.12 -32.96
N PRO A 59 1.40 -10.35 -33.36
CA PRO A 59 0.83 -10.64 -34.67
C PRO A 59 -0.51 -9.92 -34.86
N ALA A 60 -0.63 -9.25 -36.02
CA ALA A 60 -1.89 -8.89 -36.62
C ALA A 60 -2.41 -10.12 -37.39
N GLU A 61 -3.46 -10.75 -36.87
CA GLU A 61 -4.70 -11.07 -37.58
C GLU A 61 -5.55 -12.02 -36.71
N GLU A 62 -6.80 -11.63 -36.55
CA GLU A 62 -7.95 -12.49 -36.24
C GLU A 62 -7.87 -13.32 -34.96
N ASP A 63 -7.82 -12.64 -33.82
CA ASP A 63 -8.55 -13.04 -32.60
C ASP A 63 -8.81 -11.76 -31.79
N GLU A 64 -10.03 -11.22 -31.85
CA GLU A 64 -10.55 -10.25 -30.87
C GLU A 64 -10.74 -10.93 -29.49
N GLU A 65 -9.72 -11.62 -28.97
CA GLU A 65 -9.69 -12.14 -27.61
C GLU A 65 -8.62 -11.43 -26.79
N ALA A 66 -9.06 -10.33 -26.17
CA ALA A 66 -8.73 -9.96 -24.80
C ALA A 66 -7.23 -9.85 -24.44
N ILE A 67 -6.64 -8.69 -24.72
CA ILE A 67 -5.94 -8.01 -23.62
C ILE A 67 -6.98 -7.87 -22.52
N ALA A 68 -6.77 -8.50 -21.36
CA ALA A 68 -7.72 -8.63 -20.25
C ALA A 68 -8.26 -7.28 -19.72
N THR A 69 -9.10 -6.62 -20.50
CA THR A 69 -10.28 -5.95 -20.00
C THR A 69 -11.19 -7.07 -19.53
N SER A 70 -11.19 -7.36 -18.23
CA SER A 70 -12.24 -8.18 -17.64
C SER A 70 -13.58 -7.65 -18.19
N PRO A 71 -14.47 -8.50 -18.74
CA PRO A 71 -15.77 -8.06 -19.27
C PRO A 71 -16.68 -7.43 -18.18
N SER A 72 -16.20 -7.30 -16.95
CA SER A 72 -16.94 -7.08 -15.71
C SER A 72 -16.64 -5.76 -14.96
N GLY A 73 -15.83 -4.83 -15.49
CA GLY A 73 -15.80 -3.46 -14.95
C GLY A 73 -14.41 -2.79 -14.82
N PRO A 74 -14.33 -1.65 -14.10
CA PRO A 74 -13.10 -0.89 -13.98
C PRO A 74 -12.09 -1.47 -12.98
N TRP A 75 -12.54 -2.39 -12.12
CA TRP A 75 -11.72 -3.08 -11.12
C TRP A 75 -10.98 -4.28 -11.71
N LEU A 76 -9.76 -4.51 -11.22
CA LEU A 76 -8.88 -5.62 -11.63
C LEU A 76 -8.36 -6.33 -10.38
N ILE A 77 -8.11 -7.64 -10.48
CA ILE A 77 -7.41 -8.40 -9.44
C ILE A 77 -5.90 -8.23 -9.66
N SER A 78 -5.16 -7.78 -8.65
CA SER A 78 -3.72 -7.63 -8.74
C SER A 78 -3.03 -9.00 -8.73
N ALA A 79 -2.02 -9.18 -9.59
CA ALA A 79 -1.17 -10.36 -9.59
C ALA A 79 -0.17 -10.35 -8.43
N VAL A 80 0.04 -9.21 -7.77
CA VAL A 80 0.97 -9.07 -6.65
C VAL A 80 0.38 -9.74 -5.41
N ASN A 81 1.11 -10.71 -4.87
CA ASN A 81 0.77 -11.33 -3.59
C ASN A 81 1.43 -10.57 -2.43
N PRO A 82 0.69 -9.75 -1.65
CA PRO A 82 1.27 -8.97 -0.56
C PRO A 82 1.77 -9.84 0.61
N ALA A 83 1.32 -11.10 0.73
CA ALA A 83 1.78 -12.01 1.76
C ALA A 83 3.25 -12.44 1.56
N THR A 84 3.83 -12.22 0.37
CA THR A 84 5.27 -12.43 0.14
C THR A 84 6.14 -11.57 1.07
N ALA A 85 5.65 -10.38 1.46
CA ALA A 85 6.31 -9.51 2.42
C ALA A 85 6.46 -10.17 3.80
N LEU A 86 5.54 -11.06 4.20
CA LEU A 86 5.60 -11.70 5.52
C LEU A 86 6.75 -12.71 5.66
N ARG A 87 7.31 -13.22 4.56
CA ARG A 87 8.31 -14.31 4.59
C ARG A 87 9.58 -13.96 5.38
N LYS A 88 10.02 -12.70 5.37
CA LYS A 88 11.22 -12.25 6.11
C LYS A 88 10.91 -11.31 7.26
N LEU A 89 9.63 -11.06 7.56
CA LEU A 89 9.27 -10.21 8.69
C LEU A 89 9.38 -10.99 10.00
N PRO A 90 10.08 -10.45 11.01
CA PRO A 90 10.22 -11.15 12.28
C PRO A 90 8.89 -11.15 13.04
N GLY A 91 8.53 -12.33 13.55
CA GLY A 91 7.44 -12.50 14.50
C GLY A 91 6.03 -12.31 13.93
N LEU A 92 5.86 -12.21 12.61
CA LEU A 92 4.55 -12.14 11.95
C LEU A 92 4.44 -13.21 10.85
N ARG A 93 3.24 -13.76 10.70
CA ARG A 93 2.88 -14.66 9.60
C ARG A 93 1.39 -14.59 9.31
N LEU A 94 1.01 -15.09 8.14
CA LEU A 94 -0.38 -15.27 7.79
C LEU A 94 -0.91 -16.54 8.49
N LYS A 95 -2.14 -16.48 8.99
CA LYS A 95 -2.85 -17.65 9.52
C LYS A 95 -3.03 -18.69 8.42
N LEU A 96 -2.99 -19.96 8.79
CA LEU A 96 -3.20 -21.07 7.86
C LEU A 96 -4.62 -21.01 7.26
N GLY A 97 -4.74 -21.38 5.99
CA GLY A 97 -6.01 -21.40 5.26
C GLY A 97 -6.54 -20.02 4.87
N LEU A 98 -5.76 -18.95 5.04
CA LEU A 98 -6.08 -17.60 4.58
C LEU A 98 -5.04 -17.13 3.56
N ARG A 99 -5.47 -16.30 2.61
CA ARG A 99 -4.62 -15.59 1.65
C ARG A 99 -5.03 -14.12 1.61
N TRP A 100 -4.10 -13.27 1.19
CA TRP A 100 -4.39 -11.88 0.87
C TRP A 100 -4.55 -11.70 -0.63
N VAL A 101 -5.59 -10.96 -1.02
CA VAL A 101 -5.93 -10.66 -2.41
C VAL A 101 -6.19 -9.16 -2.50
N SER A 102 -5.67 -8.53 -3.55
CA SER A 102 -5.82 -7.09 -3.76
C SER A 102 -6.58 -6.81 -5.03
N TYR A 103 -7.54 -5.89 -4.94
CA TYR A 103 -8.27 -5.34 -6.06
C TYR A 103 -7.82 -3.91 -6.29
N ILE A 104 -7.64 -3.54 -7.55
CA ILE A 104 -7.18 -2.21 -7.96
C ILE A 104 -8.19 -1.59 -8.92
N TYR A 105 -8.41 -0.30 -8.79
CA TYR A 105 -9.21 0.53 -9.67
C TYR A 105 -8.32 1.65 -10.20
N ARG A 106 -8.34 1.86 -11.51
CA ARG A 106 -7.66 2.99 -12.17
C ARG A 106 -8.70 3.86 -12.82
N ASP A 107 -8.65 5.16 -12.55
CA ASP A 107 -9.58 6.10 -13.16
C ASP A 107 -9.23 6.25 -14.66
N PRO A 108 -10.15 5.94 -15.58
CA PRO A 108 -9.88 6.10 -17.01
C PRO A 108 -9.67 7.57 -17.42
N ASN A 109 -10.17 8.54 -16.64
CA ASN A 109 -10.07 9.97 -16.94
C ASN A 109 -8.79 10.60 -16.37
N GLU A 110 -8.17 9.98 -15.37
CA GLU A 110 -7.00 10.51 -14.67
C GLU A 110 -5.89 9.44 -14.55
N PRO A 111 -4.86 9.47 -15.41
CA PRO A 111 -3.89 8.38 -15.54
C PRO A 111 -3.01 8.12 -14.30
N ASN A 112 -3.02 9.02 -13.31
CA ASN A 112 -2.30 8.88 -12.04
C ASN A 112 -3.24 8.72 -10.84
N SER A 113 -4.53 8.55 -11.08
CA SER A 113 -5.58 8.44 -10.08
C SER A 113 -6.11 7.02 -10.02
N GLY A 114 -6.36 6.55 -8.81
CA GLY A 114 -6.81 5.18 -8.60
C GLY A 114 -6.78 4.78 -7.15
N THR A 115 -7.67 3.86 -6.82
CA THR A 115 -7.83 3.30 -5.49
C THR A 115 -7.61 1.80 -5.53
N GLY A 116 -7.53 1.19 -4.36
CA GLY A 116 -7.52 -0.24 -4.26
C GLY A 116 -7.84 -0.72 -2.87
N ILE A 117 -8.07 -2.00 -2.74
CA ILE A 117 -8.39 -2.64 -1.48
C ILE A 117 -7.69 -3.99 -1.38
N THR A 118 -7.27 -4.37 -0.17
CA THR A 118 -6.74 -5.70 0.10
C THR A 118 -7.67 -6.41 1.08
N TRP A 119 -8.07 -7.61 0.71
CA TRP A 119 -8.90 -8.51 1.51
C TRP A 119 -8.09 -9.68 2.04
N ALA A 120 -8.53 -10.23 3.16
CA ALA A 120 -8.13 -11.57 3.57
C ALA A 120 -9.27 -12.56 3.29
N VAL A 121 -8.96 -13.61 2.54
CA VAL A 121 -9.94 -14.55 2.00
C VAL A 121 -9.51 -15.97 2.35
N PRO A 122 -10.43 -16.89 2.69
CA PRO A 122 -10.09 -18.30 2.86
C PRO A 122 -9.52 -18.88 1.57
N GLU A 123 -8.53 -19.76 1.69
CA GLU A 123 -7.79 -20.30 0.55
C GLU A 123 -8.71 -21.02 -0.45
N ASP A 124 -9.76 -21.67 0.02
CA ASP A 124 -10.79 -22.34 -0.79
C ASP A 124 -11.57 -21.38 -1.70
N TYR A 125 -11.63 -20.09 -1.36
CA TYR A 125 -12.31 -19.03 -2.13
C TYR A 125 -11.32 -18.11 -2.87
N CYS A 126 -10.05 -18.50 -2.99
CA CYS A 126 -9.02 -17.70 -3.68
C CYS A 126 -8.76 -18.13 -5.13
N ALA A 127 -9.57 -19.03 -5.69
CA ALA A 127 -9.50 -19.34 -7.11
C ALA A 127 -9.89 -18.12 -7.95
N THR A 128 -9.19 -17.88 -9.07
CA THR A 128 -9.41 -16.71 -9.92
C THR A 128 -10.87 -16.55 -10.33
N ALA A 129 -11.52 -17.61 -10.77
CA ALA A 129 -12.94 -17.59 -11.14
C ALA A 129 -13.84 -17.08 -10.00
N THR A 130 -13.61 -17.54 -8.77
CA THR A 130 -14.36 -17.10 -7.58
C THR A 130 -14.07 -15.64 -7.22
N LEU A 131 -12.84 -15.17 -7.43
CA LEU A 131 -12.48 -13.77 -7.19
C LEU A 131 -13.08 -12.83 -8.26
N GLU A 132 -13.23 -13.32 -9.49
CA GLU A 132 -13.85 -12.59 -10.60
C GLU A 132 -15.37 -12.45 -10.45
N GLU A 133 -16.04 -13.39 -9.78
CA GLU A 133 -17.47 -13.27 -9.43
C GLU A 133 -17.74 -11.96 -8.66
N ALA A 134 -16.85 -11.56 -7.76
CA ALA A 134 -16.97 -10.30 -7.01
C ALA A 134 -16.77 -9.03 -7.88
N LEU A 135 -16.26 -9.16 -9.11
CA LEU A 135 -16.17 -8.06 -10.06
C LEU A 135 -17.48 -7.83 -10.81
N ALA A 136 -18.33 -8.85 -10.93
CA ALA A 136 -19.58 -8.77 -11.69
C ALA A 136 -20.61 -7.82 -11.04
N ASP A 137 -20.48 -7.54 -9.75
CA ASP A 137 -21.41 -6.75 -8.94
C ASP A 137 -21.21 -5.24 -9.12
N GLY A 138 -21.34 -4.69 -10.33
CA GLY A 138 -21.50 -3.25 -10.56
C GLY A 138 -20.64 -2.30 -9.68
N CYS A 139 -19.39 -2.69 -9.41
CA CYS A 139 -18.57 -2.07 -8.37
C CYS A 139 -18.07 -0.70 -8.83
N ASP A 140 -18.20 0.31 -7.96
CA ASP A 140 -17.67 1.65 -8.15
C ASP A 140 -16.49 1.89 -7.17
N PRO A 141 -15.79 3.04 -7.23
CA PRO A 141 -14.69 3.34 -6.31
C PRO A 141 -15.10 3.41 -4.82
N GLU A 142 -16.36 3.71 -4.51
CA GLU A 142 -16.90 3.80 -3.14
C GLU A 142 -17.37 2.43 -2.62
N HIS A 143 -17.73 1.53 -3.52
CA HIS A 143 -18.21 0.18 -3.27
C HIS A 143 -17.25 -0.85 -3.91
N PRO A 144 -16.07 -1.08 -3.31
CA PRO A 144 -15.09 -1.97 -3.87
C PRO A 144 -15.57 -3.43 -3.89
N PRO A 145 -15.07 -4.25 -4.83
CA PRO A 145 -15.43 -5.67 -4.92
C PRO A 145 -15.07 -6.40 -3.64
N ARG A 146 -15.99 -7.25 -3.15
CA ARG A 146 -15.81 -8.03 -1.93
C ARG A 146 -15.93 -9.53 -2.24
N PRO A 147 -14.81 -10.28 -2.26
CA PRO A 147 -14.86 -11.71 -2.52
C PRO A 147 -15.58 -12.47 -1.42
N GLN A 148 -16.12 -13.63 -1.80
CA GLN A 148 -16.82 -14.51 -0.87
C GLN A 148 -15.91 -14.91 0.31
N GLY A 149 -16.46 -14.84 1.53
CA GLY A 149 -15.73 -15.19 2.74
C GLY A 149 -14.66 -14.18 3.17
N ALA A 150 -14.55 -13.02 2.51
CA ALA A 150 -13.61 -11.98 2.90
C ALA A 150 -13.83 -11.49 4.35
N LEU A 151 -12.76 -11.50 5.14
CA LEU A 151 -12.74 -10.90 6.47
C LEU A 151 -12.88 -9.38 6.36
N ASP A 152 -13.57 -8.77 7.32
CA ASP A 152 -13.80 -7.31 7.35
C ASP A 152 -12.50 -6.49 7.44
N ASN A 153 -11.43 -7.09 7.95
CA ASN A 153 -10.12 -6.46 8.05
C ASN A 153 -9.02 -7.46 7.69
N PHE A 154 -8.20 -7.15 6.69
CA PHE A 154 -7.13 -8.05 6.24
C PHE A 154 -6.10 -8.36 7.34
N MET A 155 -5.89 -7.46 8.31
CA MET A 155 -5.01 -7.69 9.46
C MET A 155 -5.56 -8.74 10.42
N ALA A 156 -6.85 -9.12 10.32
CA ALA A 156 -7.41 -10.25 11.06
C ALA A 156 -6.78 -11.60 10.68
N ALA A 157 -6.20 -11.68 9.47
CA ALA A 157 -5.48 -12.86 9.00
C ALA A 157 -4.05 -12.96 9.52
N ILE A 158 -3.54 -11.93 10.20
CA ILE A 158 -2.19 -11.97 10.77
C ILE A 158 -2.19 -12.63 12.15
N GLU A 159 -1.19 -13.49 12.34
CA GLU A 159 -0.78 -13.99 13.64
C GLU A 159 0.73 -13.81 13.81
N GLY A 160 1.23 -14.04 15.03
CA GLY A 160 2.60 -13.72 15.36
C GLY A 160 2.98 -14.11 16.77
N ASP A 161 4.23 -13.85 17.11
CA ASP A 161 4.84 -14.23 18.40
C ASP A 161 4.39 -13.33 19.58
N ARG A 162 3.59 -12.29 19.30
CA ARG A 162 3.11 -11.30 20.28
C ARG A 162 4.25 -10.57 21.01
N SER A 163 5.46 -10.59 20.44
CA SER A 163 6.59 -9.81 20.93
C SER A 163 6.34 -8.33 20.68
N ALA A 164 6.90 -7.45 21.52
CA ALA A 164 6.78 -6.01 21.32
C ALA A 164 7.22 -5.57 19.91
N PRO A 165 8.38 -6.00 19.37
CA PRO A 165 8.79 -5.70 18.00
C PRO A 165 7.79 -6.12 16.93
N SER A 166 7.12 -7.27 17.06
CA SER A 166 6.14 -7.73 16.07
C SER A 166 4.98 -6.74 15.86
N PHE A 167 4.57 -6.00 16.91
CA PHE A 167 3.53 -4.98 16.78
C PHE A 167 4.01 -3.73 16.04
N MET A 168 5.28 -3.35 16.19
CA MET A 168 5.86 -2.27 15.38
C MET A 168 5.93 -2.67 13.91
N VAL A 169 6.32 -3.92 13.63
CA VAL A 169 6.31 -4.46 12.27
C VAL A 169 4.89 -4.46 11.71
N ALA A 170 3.89 -4.89 12.49
CA ALA A 170 2.49 -4.91 12.09
C ALA A 170 1.96 -3.51 11.75
N ALA A 171 2.33 -2.50 12.54
CA ALA A 171 1.92 -1.12 12.32
C ALA A 171 2.47 -0.54 11.01
N LEU A 172 3.71 -0.91 10.64
CA LEU A 172 4.30 -0.53 9.35
C LEU A 172 3.65 -1.31 8.22
N LEU A 173 3.59 -2.64 8.33
CA LEU A 173 2.99 -3.53 7.34
C LEU A 173 1.58 -3.10 6.96
N ARG A 174 0.74 -2.78 7.95
CA ARG A 174 -0.63 -2.31 7.72
C ARG A 174 -0.66 -1.08 6.82
N ARG A 175 0.19 -0.09 7.08
CA ARG A 175 0.24 1.15 6.29
C ARG A 175 0.78 0.91 4.89
N GLU A 176 1.84 0.11 4.75
CA GLU A 176 2.40 -0.21 3.43
C GLU A 176 1.40 -1.01 2.57
N ILE A 177 0.67 -1.98 3.16
CA ILE A 177 -0.36 -2.75 2.45
C ILE A 177 -1.59 -1.89 2.09
N GLN A 178 -1.97 -0.97 2.97
CA GLN A 178 -3.04 -0.04 2.63
C GLN A 178 -2.64 0.88 1.48
N GLU A 179 -1.37 1.27 1.38
CA GLU A 179 -0.96 2.27 0.40
C GLU A 179 -0.54 1.67 -0.96
N PHE A 180 0.04 0.47 -1.03
CA PHE A 180 0.62 0.00 -2.30
C PHE A 180 -0.39 -0.15 -3.43
N VAL A 181 -1.67 -0.38 -3.10
CA VAL A 181 -2.77 -0.50 -4.06
C VAL A 181 -3.24 0.85 -4.61
N TYR A 182 -2.88 1.98 -3.96
CA TYR A 182 -3.23 3.31 -4.43
C TYR A 182 -2.30 3.80 -5.55
N ALA A 183 -2.88 4.56 -6.49
CA ALA A 183 -2.13 5.30 -7.49
C ALA A 183 -1.38 6.47 -6.84
N GLU A 184 -0.33 6.97 -7.50
CA GLU A 184 0.58 7.99 -6.93
C GLU A 184 -0.16 9.24 -6.41
N ALA A 185 -1.18 9.73 -7.12
CA ALA A 185 -1.91 10.92 -6.71
C ALA A 185 -2.71 10.75 -5.40
N ASN A 186 -3.10 9.51 -5.06
CA ASN A 186 -3.90 9.17 -3.89
C ASN A 186 -3.07 8.64 -2.72
N ARG A 187 -1.75 8.53 -2.89
CA ARG A 187 -0.83 8.09 -1.85
C ARG A 187 -0.62 9.21 -0.82
N ASP A 188 -0.63 8.83 0.46
CA ASP A 188 -0.38 9.76 1.56
C ASP A 188 0.83 9.31 2.37
N TRP A 189 0.80 8.07 2.86
CA TRP A 189 1.82 7.50 3.75
C TRP A 189 3.23 7.44 3.14
N SER A 190 3.38 7.35 1.82
CA SER A 190 4.64 7.30 1.08
C SER A 190 5.38 8.63 1.15
N HIS A 191 4.65 9.72 1.38
CA HIS A 191 5.21 11.03 1.65
C HIS A 191 5.69 11.20 3.09
N HIS A 192 5.39 10.26 3.98
CA HIS A 192 5.86 10.31 5.36
C HIS A 192 7.27 9.72 5.45
N ARG A 193 8.19 10.39 6.15
CA ARG A 193 9.51 9.84 6.50
C ARG A 193 9.59 9.57 7.98
N LEU A 194 10.02 8.37 8.38
CA LEU A 194 10.20 8.00 9.79
C LEU A 194 11.29 8.88 10.43
N ILE A 195 11.00 9.43 11.61
CA ILE A 195 11.92 10.29 12.36
C ILE A 195 11.98 9.90 13.84
N ASP A 196 13.11 10.19 14.48
CA ASP A 196 13.32 10.16 15.93
C ASP A 196 13.71 11.53 16.50
N SER A 197 13.86 12.52 15.60
CA SER A 197 14.25 13.89 15.88
C SER A 197 13.64 14.82 14.82
N PRO A 198 13.25 16.04 15.20
CA PRO A 198 12.67 16.99 14.24
C PRO A 198 13.74 17.44 13.22
N PRO A 199 13.37 17.61 11.93
CA PRO A 199 14.27 18.17 10.93
C PRO A 199 14.78 19.57 11.35
N LYS A 200 16.10 19.76 11.32
CA LYS A 200 16.77 20.99 11.81
C LYS A 200 16.63 22.19 10.86
N GLN A 201 16.30 21.94 9.60
CA GLN A 201 16.21 22.95 8.54
C GLN A 201 15.03 23.91 8.74
N VAL A 202 14.06 23.54 9.57
CA VAL A 202 12.82 24.29 9.75
C VAL A 202 12.52 24.48 11.23
N LYS A 203 11.97 25.64 11.58
CA LYS A 203 11.44 25.88 12.93
C LYS A 203 10.03 25.33 13.03
N TRP A 204 9.74 24.59 14.08
CA TRP A 204 8.49 23.88 14.27
C TRP A 204 7.61 24.55 15.33
N GLN A 205 6.34 24.74 14.99
CA GLN A 205 5.29 25.09 15.94
C GLN A 205 4.65 23.81 16.46
N TRP A 206 4.89 23.48 17.73
CA TRP A 206 4.42 22.25 18.36
C TRP A 206 3.03 22.38 18.96
N LYS A 207 2.21 21.35 18.80
CA LYS A 207 0.94 21.15 19.50
C LYS A 207 1.21 20.31 20.75
N GLY A 208 1.57 20.98 21.84
CA GLY A 208 1.85 20.35 23.14
C GLY A 208 3.32 19.97 23.35
N GLN A 209 3.60 19.39 24.52
CA GLN A 209 4.97 19.09 24.96
C GLN A 209 5.37 17.66 24.56
N ILE A 210 6.02 17.51 23.41
CA ILE A 210 6.61 16.24 22.97
C ILE A 210 8.09 16.25 23.29
N LYS A 211 8.51 15.37 24.19
CA LYS A 211 9.91 15.29 24.64
C LYS A 211 10.73 14.25 23.88
N ASP A 212 10.07 13.23 23.34
CA ASP A 212 10.72 12.04 22.80
C ASP A 212 9.97 11.50 21.58
N LEU A 213 10.60 11.64 20.42
CA LEU A 213 10.11 11.16 19.13
C LEU A 213 10.59 9.74 18.81
N SER A 214 11.34 9.09 19.71
CA SER A 214 11.81 7.72 19.44
C SER A 214 10.63 6.75 19.29
N PRO A 215 10.69 5.82 18.32
CA PRO A 215 9.71 4.76 18.18
C PRO A 215 9.67 3.91 19.46
N LYS A 216 8.48 3.68 19.99
CA LYS A 216 8.30 3.00 21.27
C LYS A 216 7.04 2.15 21.29
N ILE A 217 7.10 1.11 22.11
CA ILE A 217 5.99 0.20 22.35
C ILE A 217 5.74 0.16 23.85
N ARG A 218 4.48 0.27 24.24
CA ARG A 218 4.03 0.21 25.63
C ARG A 218 3.12 -0.98 25.82
N LYS A 219 3.44 -1.82 26.79
CA LYS A 219 2.53 -2.85 27.29
C LYS A 219 1.68 -2.26 28.41
N LEU A 220 0.37 -2.24 28.19
CA LEU A 220 -0.63 -1.81 29.18
C LEU A 220 -0.95 -2.96 30.14
N ASP A 221 -1.46 -2.62 31.32
CA ASP A 221 -1.67 -3.60 32.39
C ASP A 221 -2.82 -4.58 32.09
N ASP A 222 -3.71 -4.24 31.14
CA ASP A 222 -4.77 -5.10 30.62
C ASP A 222 -4.30 -6.03 29.47
N GLY A 223 -2.99 -6.07 29.20
CA GLY A 223 -2.38 -6.86 28.13
C GLY A 223 -2.52 -6.24 26.74
N LYS A 224 -3.14 -5.05 26.60
CA LYS A 224 -3.13 -4.30 25.34
C LYS A 224 -1.74 -3.75 25.04
N ILE A 225 -1.48 -3.52 23.76
CA ILE A 225 -0.22 -2.98 23.28
C ILE A 225 -0.48 -1.65 22.59
N ALA A 226 0.29 -0.63 22.95
CA ALA A 226 0.30 0.65 22.24
C ALA A 226 1.65 0.81 21.52
N VAL A 227 1.60 1.01 20.21
CA VAL A 227 2.76 1.35 19.38
C VAL A 227 2.71 2.84 19.10
N GLU A 228 3.82 3.53 19.29
CA GLU A 228 3.96 4.95 18.98
C GLU A 228 5.23 5.18 18.15
N PHE A 229 5.09 5.93 17.05
CA PHE A 229 6.22 6.41 16.27
C PHE A 229 5.85 7.73 15.58
N PHE A 230 6.86 8.37 15.00
CA PHE A 230 6.71 9.70 14.42
C PHE A 230 7.20 9.71 12.98
N THR A 231 6.58 10.57 12.18
CA THR A 231 7.02 10.84 10.82
C THR A 231 7.02 12.33 10.52
N CYS A 232 7.80 12.73 9.52
CA CYS A 232 7.69 14.03 8.87
C CYS A 232 7.16 13.82 7.45
N ARG A 233 6.03 14.43 7.13
CA ARG A 233 5.51 14.45 5.76
C ARG A 233 6.36 15.39 4.90
N THR A 234 6.81 14.93 3.74
CA THR A 234 7.68 15.70 2.84
C THR A 234 6.93 16.39 1.71
N SER A 235 5.66 16.06 1.49
CA SER A 235 4.76 16.77 0.58
C SER A 235 3.83 17.71 1.35
N ALA A 236 3.34 18.76 0.69
CA ALA A 236 2.47 19.75 1.31
C ALA A 236 1.08 19.15 1.67
N PRO A 237 0.50 19.43 2.85
CA PRO A 237 1.09 20.17 3.96
C PRO A 237 2.21 19.39 4.68
N ILE A 238 3.39 20.03 4.79
CA ILE A 238 4.51 19.52 5.57
C ILE A 238 4.15 19.61 7.05
N ALA A 239 4.22 18.49 7.76
CA ALA A 239 3.97 18.42 9.19
C ALA A 239 4.69 17.21 9.81
N ILE A 240 4.94 17.29 11.12
CA ILE A 240 5.33 16.12 11.92
C ILE A 240 4.06 15.46 12.42
N PHE A 241 3.92 14.17 12.16
CA PHE A 241 2.81 13.34 12.61
C PHE A 241 3.24 12.42 13.73
N ARG A 242 2.34 12.24 14.70
CA ARG A 242 2.38 11.20 15.71
C ARG A 242 1.42 10.11 15.28
N HIS A 243 1.93 8.89 15.21
CA HIS A 243 1.16 7.70 14.90
C HIS A 243 1.06 6.85 16.16
N VAL A 244 -0.17 6.59 16.60
CA VAL A 244 -0.43 5.72 17.74
C VAL A 244 -1.35 4.59 17.30
N GLU A 245 -0.93 3.36 17.52
CA GLU A 245 -1.75 2.19 17.28
C GLU A 245 -1.99 1.41 18.57
N GLN A 246 -3.24 1.07 18.82
CA GLN A 246 -3.64 0.26 19.97
C GLN A 246 -4.13 -1.11 19.51
N TYR A 247 -3.50 -2.15 20.05
CA TYR A 247 -3.81 -3.55 19.76
C TYR A 247 -4.44 -4.21 20.98
N PRO A 248 -5.51 -5.01 20.79
CA PRO A 248 -6.05 -5.84 21.86
C PRO A 248 -5.06 -6.96 22.22
N SER A 249 -5.25 -7.55 23.40
CA SER A 249 -4.38 -8.61 23.94
C SER A 249 -4.36 -9.88 23.10
N SER A 250 -5.36 -10.11 22.24
CA SER A 250 -5.51 -11.33 21.44
C SER A 250 -5.33 -11.17 19.92
N SER A 251 -5.14 -9.97 19.36
CA SER A 251 -5.09 -9.79 17.90
C SER A 251 -4.10 -8.72 17.42
N TYR A 252 -3.76 -8.78 16.13
CA TYR A 252 -2.98 -7.78 15.40
C TYR A 252 -3.85 -6.75 14.67
N GLN A 253 -5.15 -6.69 15.00
CA GLN A 253 -6.05 -5.66 14.49
C GLN A 253 -5.94 -4.43 15.39
N SER A 254 -5.36 -3.35 14.87
CA SER A 254 -5.17 -2.12 15.62
C SER A 254 -6.27 -1.09 15.37
N LYS A 255 -6.47 -0.23 16.38
CA LYS A 255 -7.07 1.09 16.20
C LYS A 255 -5.94 2.10 16.05
N ALA A 256 -5.84 2.73 14.89
CA ALA A 256 -4.81 3.71 14.58
C ALA A 256 -5.32 5.14 14.75
N ILE A 257 -4.46 6.01 15.28
CA ILE A 257 -4.70 7.44 15.43
C ILE A 257 -3.45 8.14 14.88
N ASP A 258 -3.64 8.90 13.82
CA ASP A 258 -2.59 9.67 13.16
C ASP A 258 -2.90 11.16 13.35
N GLN A 259 -1.99 11.90 14.00
CA GLN A 259 -2.23 13.30 14.37
C GLN A 259 -1.05 14.19 14.02
N PRO A 260 -1.26 15.34 13.34
CA PRO A 260 -0.21 16.33 13.17
C PRO A 260 0.10 17.00 14.51
N VAL A 261 1.34 16.89 14.96
CA VAL A 261 1.84 17.41 16.24
C VAL A 261 2.79 18.59 16.09
N ALA A 262 3.32 18.83 14.89
CA ALA A 262 4.09 20.04 14.62
C ALA A 262 3.90 20.49 13.17
N ILE A 263 3.86 21.80 12.95
CA ILE A 263 3.81 22.41 11.62
C ILE A 263 4.99 23.38 11.44
N PRO A 264 5.51 23.57 10.22
CA PRO A 264 6.60 24.49 9.97
C PRO A 264 6.12 25.93 10.16
N ILE A 265 6.92 26.74 10.87
CA ILE A 265 6.67 28.18 11.00
C ILE A 265 7.05 28.83 9.67
N ARG A 266 6.05 29.32 8.93
CA ARG A 266 6.30 30.14 7.73
C ARG A 266 6.82 31.50 8.16
N THR A 267 8.11 31.78 7.99
CA THR A 267 8.61 33.15 7.99
C THR A 267 8.00 33.84 6.78
N LYS A 268 7.04 34.74 7.00
CA LYS A 268 6.60 35.66 5.96
C LYS A 268 7.85 36.46 5.55
N SER A 269 8.33 36.25 4.33
CA SER A 269 9.29 37.16 3.73
C SER A 269 8.57 38.50 3.59
N ILE A 270 8.97 39.47 4.41
CA ILE A 270 8.56 40.86 4.24
C ILE A 270 9.22 41.29 2.94
N LYS A 271 8.43 41.40 1.87
CA LYS A 271 8.88 42.09 0.65
C LYS A 271 9.05 43.55 1.04
N ASN A 272 10.30 43.99 1.15
CA ASN A 272 10.66 45.41 1.15
C ASN A 272 10.48 45.98 -0.25
#